data_AF-A0A965AK07-F1
#
_entry.id   AF-A0A965AK07-F1
#
_cell.length_a   1.000
_cell.length_b   1.000
_cell.length_c   1.000
_cell.angle_alpha   90.00
_cell.angle_beta   90.00
_cell.angle_gamma   90.00
#
_symmetry.space_group_name_H-M   'P 1'
#
loop_
_entity.id
_entity.type
_entity.pdbx_description
1 polymer ?
#
loop_
_entity_poly.entity_id
_entity_poly.type
_entity_poly.pdbx_seq_one_letter_code
_entity_poly.pdbx_strand_id
1 'polypeptide(L)' 'MPLPTWKHRILAALPIAIAAGFAAAPVMEQPASYHLFADIRAFCGVPNFEDVASNLGFLCVRIYGLLQLRRGVSGIASRS' A
#
# COMPACT_ATOMS: atom_id res chain seq x y z
N MET A 1 -2.30 -0.30 -24.28
CA MET A 1 -1.43 0.81 -24.72
C MET A 1 -0.22 0.85 -23.80
N PRO A 2 0.97 0.38 -24.23
CA PRO A 2 2.14 0.38 -23.36
C PRO A 2 2.48 1.82 -22.98
N LEU A 3 2.65 2.08 -21.68
CA LEU A 3 3.07 3.39 -21.22
C LEU A 3 4.45 3.71 -21.82
N PRO A 4 4.72 4.96 -22.22
CA PRO A 4 6.04 5.37 -22.72
C PRO A 4 7.18 4.91 -21.79
N THR A 5 8.26 4.36 -22.36
CA THR A 5 9.39 3.74 -21.63
C THR A 5 10.04 4.66 -20.60
N TRP A 6 10.01 5.98 -20.81
CA TRP A 6 10.51 6.97 -19.86
C TRP A 6 9.72 7.02 -18.55
N LYS A 7 8.40 6.74 -18.59
CA LYS A 7 7.56 6.70 -17.38
C LYS A 7 7.99 5.58 -16.44
N HIS A 8 8.31 4.40 -16.99
CA HIS A 8 8.80 3.27 -16.22
C HIS A 8 10.16 3.57 -15.58
N ARG A 9 11.04 4.26 -16.32
CA ARG A 9 12.34 4.69 -15.78
C ARG A 9 12.18 5.67 -14.62
N ILE A 10 11.24 6.62 -14.72
CA ILE A 10 10.94 7.54 -13.61
C ILE A 10 10.31 6.81 -12.42
N LEU A 11 9.32 5.95 -12.66
CA LEU A 11 8.66 5.17 -11.60
C LEU A 11 9.64 4.27 -10.84
N ALA A 12 10.68 3.77 -11.50
CA ALA A 12 11.74 2.99 -10.85
C ALA A 12 12.82 3.88 -10.20
N ALA A 13 13.28 4.94 -10.89
CA ALA A 13 14.40 5.75 -10.42
C ALA A 13 14.03 6.64 -9.23
N LEU A 14 12.80 7.16 -9.18
CA LEU A 14 12.35 8.05 -8.12
C LEU A 14 12.43 7.42 -6.71
N PRO A 15 11.82 6.25 -6.44
CA PRO A 15 11.90 5.63 -5.11
C PRO A 15 13.33 5.24 -4.74
N ILE A 16 14.17 4.83 -5.71
CA ILE A 16 15.58 4.50 -5.48
C ILE A 16 16.35 5.76 -5.04
N ALA A 17 16.15 6.89 -5.73
CA ALA A 17 16.80 8.15 -5.39
C ALA A 17 16.36 8.65 -4.01
N ILE A 18 15.07 8.54 -3.68
CA ILE A 18 14.54 8.88 -2.35
C ILE A 18 15.18 7.99 -1.28
N ALA A 19 15.20 6.67 -1.47
CA ALA A 19 15.80 5.73 -0.53
C ALA A 19 17.30 5.98 -0.33
N ALA A 20 18.05 6.26 -1.41
CA ALA A 20 19.46 6.62 -1.34
C ALA A 20 19.69 7.93 -0.56
N GLY A 21 18.82 8.93 -0.75
CA GLY A 21 18.85 10.18 0.00
C GLY A 21 18.63 9.96 1.50
N PHE A 22 17.64 9.14 1.88
CA PHE A 22 17.41 8.78 3.29
C PHE A 22 18.54 7.95 3.88
N ALA A 23 19.14 7.04 3.11
CA ALA A 23 20.29 6.24 3.58
C ALA A 23 21.55 7.08 3.81
N ALA A 24 21.71 8.18 3.08
CA ALA A 24 22.81 9.14 3.26
C ALA A 24 22.54 10.20 4.33
N ALA A 25 21.28 10.36 4.77
CA ALA A 25 20.89 11.31 5.81
C ALA A 25 21.33 10.80 7.19
N PRO A 26 21.61 11.70 8.16
CA PRO A 26 21.83 11.29 9.53
C PRO A 26 20.61 10.54 10.08
N VAL A 27 20.87 9.60 10.99
CA VAL A 27 19.80 8.84 11.65
C VAL A 27 18.86 9.83 12.32
N MET A 28 17.59 9.81 11.90
CA MET A 28 16.55 10.55 12.58
C MET A 28 16.25 9.83 13.90
N GLU A 29 16.60 10.46 15.02
CA GLU A 29 16.25 9.94 16.34
C GLU A 29 14.73 9.97 16.50
N GLN A 30 14.15 8.78 16.61
CA GLN A 30 12.72 8.64 16.82
C GLN A 30 12.41 8.98 18.28
N PRO A 31 11.49 9.93 18.56
CA PRO A 31 11.12 10.24 19.94
C PRO A 31 10.64 8.99 20.66
N ALA A 32 10.98 8.83 21.94
CA ALA A 32 10.53 7.67 22.75
C ALA A 32 8.99 7.55 22.79
N SER A 33 8.28 8.66 22.61
CA SER A 33 6.82 8.74 22.50
C SER A 33 6.25 8.31 21.14
N TYR A 34 7.06 7.96 20.15
CA TYR A 34 6.57 7.53 18.83
C TYR A 34 5.62 6.33 18.91
N HIS A 35 5.80 5.45 19.89
CA HIS A 35 4.89 4.33 20.14
C HIS A 35 3.46 4.76 20.51
N LEU A 36 3.26 6.01 20.95
CA LEU A 36 1.93 6.59 21.22
C LEU A 36 1.18 6.98 19.94
N PHE A 37 1.83 6.94 18.77
CA PHE A 37 1.17 7.15 17.49
C PHE A 37 0.19 6.02 17.14
N ALA A 38 0.50 4.80 17.57
CA ALA A 38 -0.43 3.68 17.43
C ALA A 38 -1.65 3.91 18.34
N ASP A 39 -2.84 3.66 17.81
CA ASP A 39 -4.07 3.76 18.59
C ASP A 39 -4.00 2.80 19.79
N ILE A 40 -3.96 3.33 21.01
CA ILE A 40 -3.87 2.48 22.21
C ILE A 40 -5.23 1.91 22.64
N ARG A 41 -6.32 2.31 21.98
CA ARG A 41 -7.67 1.90 22.35
C ARG A 41 -7.93 0.48 21.88
N ALA A 42 -8.44 -0.33 22.82
CA ALA A 42 -9.02 -1.62 22.51
C ALA A 42 -10.54 -1.47 22.39
N PHE A 43 -11.10 -1.90 21.27
CA PHE A 43 -12.55 -1.93 21.08
C PHE A 43 -12.95 -3.28 20.49
N CYS A 44 -14.08 -3.84 20.94
CA CYS A 44 -14.53 -5.19 20.56
C CYS A 44 -13.47 -6.30 20.74
N GLY A 45 -12.58 -6.16 21.72
CA GLY A 45 -11.48 -7.12 21.97
C GLY A 45 -10.32 -7.03 20.98
N VAL A 46 -10.33 -6.05 20.07
CA VAL A 46 -9.25 -5.80 19.10
C VAL A 46 -8.39 -4.64 19.60
N PRO A 47 -7.09 -4.86 19.87
CA PRO A 47 -6.15 -3.78 20.19
C PRO A 47 -5.83 -2.94 18.94
N ASN A 48 -5.54 -1.64 19.11
CA ASN A 48 -5.31 -0.69 18.02
C ASN A 48 -6.47 -0.67 17.01
N PHE A 49 -7.70 -0.62 17.52
CA PHE A 49 -8.89 -0.81 16.70
C PHE A 49 -8.97 0.15 15.51
N GLU A 50 -8.63 1.43 15.69
CA GLU A 50 -8.69 2.39 14.58
C GLU A 50 -7.65 2.11 13.48
N ASP A 51 -6.47 1.62 13.85
CA ASP A 51 -5.44 1.20 12.89
C ASP A 51 -5.94 0.02 12.05
N VAL A 52 -6.54 -0.99 12.69
CA VAL A 52 -7.12 -2.16 12.01
C VAL A 52 -8.34 -1.76 11.15
N ALA A 53 -9.23 -0.91 11.67
CA ALA A 53 -10.44 -0.48 10.98
C ALA A 53 -10.12 0.34 9.72
N SER A 54 -9.09 1.19 9.77
CA SER A 54 -8.65 1.99 8.61
C SER A 54 -8.21 1.11 7.42
N ASN A 55 -7.70 -0.10 7.68
CA ASN A 55 -7.28 -1.06 6.66
C ASN A 55 -8.46 -1.70 5.90
N LEU A 56 -9.70 -1.59 6.40
CA LEU A 56 -10.89 -2.12 5.71
C LEU A 56 -11.12 -1.43 4.37
N GLY A 57 -10.77 -0.15 4.22
CA GLY A 57 -10.84 0.55 2.94
C GLY A 57 -9.98 -0.10 1.86
N PHE A 58 -8.74 -0.47 2.20
CA PHE A 58 -7.85 -1.19 1.30
C PHE A 58 -8.37 -2.59 0.99
N LEU A 59 -8.95 -3.29 1.97
CA LEU A 59 -9.57 -4.60 1.75
C LEU A 59 -10.69 -4.52 0.70
N CYS A 60 -11.58 -3.52 0.80
CA CYS A 60 -12.65 -3.30 -0.17
C CYS A 60 -12.10 -3.11 -1.59
N VAL A 61 -11.08 -2.27 -1.76
CA VAL A 61 -10.44 -2.03 -3.06
C VAL A 61 -9.81 -3.32 -3.62
N ARG A 62 -9.15 -4.12 -2.77
CA ARG A 62 -8.55 -5.41 -3.18
C ARG A 62 -9.61 -6.40 -3.64
N ILE A 63 -10.69 -6.55 -2.88
CA ILE A 63 -11.82 -7.42 -3.26
C ILE A 63 -12.43 -6.97 -4.58
N TYR A 64 -12.68 -5.67 -4.73
CA TYR A 64 -13.22 -5.11 -5.97
C TYR A 64 -12.33 -5.44 -7.19
N GLY A 65 -11.01 -5.25 -7.08
CA GLY A 65 -10.06 -5.62 -8.13
C GLY A 65 -10.11 -7.11 -8.48
N LEU A 66 -10.18 -8.00 -7.48
CA LEU A 66 -10.31 -9.45 -7.70
C LEU A 66 -11.61 -9.82 -8.41
N LEU A 67 -12.73 -9.20 -8.05
CA LEU A 67 -14.02 -9.42 -8.71
C LEU A 67 -13.97 -8.98 -10.18
N GLN A 68 -13.33 -7.84 -10.47
CA GLN A 68 -13.15 -7.37 -11.84
C GLN A 68 -12.26 -8.30 -12.67
N LEU A 69 -11.18 -8.82 -12.09
CA LEU A 69 -10.32 -9.82 -12.75
C LEU A 69 -11.08 -11.11 -13.07
N ARG A 70 -11.89 -11.61 -12.14
CA ARG A 70 -12.72 -12.82 -12.36
C ARG A 70 -13.71 -12.64 -13.53
N ARG A 71 -14.27 -11.44 -13.71
CA ARG A 71 -15.15 -11.11 -14.84
C ARG A 71 -14.39 -11.09 -16.17
N GLY A 72 -13.18 -10.53 -16.18
CA GLY A 72 -12.31 -10.49 -17.36
C GLY A 72 -11.82 -11.86 -17.83
N VAL A 73 -11.42 -12.73 -16.89
CA VAL A 73 -10.95 -14.09 -17.20
C VAL A 73 -12.08 -14.97 -17.77
N SER A 74 -13.30 -14.84 -17.22
CA SER A 74 -14.47 -15.58 -17.72
C SER A 74 -14.84 -15.18 -19.17
N GLY A 75 -14.61 -13.91 -19.55
CA GLY A 75 -14.84 -13.44 -20.92
C GLY A 75 -13.81 -13.92 -21.94
N ILE A 76 -12.60 -14.27 -21.50
CA ILE A 76 -11.55 -14.88 -22.35
C ILE A 76 -11.83 -16.38 -22.55
N ALA A 77 -12.21 -17.08 -21.47
CA ALA A 77 -12.54 -18.51 -21.51
C ALA A 77 -13.80 -18.83 -22.35
N SER A 78 -14.71 -17.87 -22.52
CA SER A 78 -15.90 -18.01 -23.37
C SER A 78 -15.64 -17.76 -24.86
N ARG A 79 -14.45 -17.28 -25.25
CA ARG A 79 -14.10 -16.92 -26.63
C ARG A 79 -13.08 -17.87 -27.28
N SER A 80 -12.75 -18.97 -26.60
CA SER A 80 -11.95 -20.11 -27.12
C SER A 80 -12.85 -21.31 -27.34
#